data_AF-A0A838VNV6-F1
#
_entry.id   AF-A0A838VNV6-F1
#
_cell.length_a   1.000
_cell.length_b   1.000
_cell.length_c   1.000
_cell.angle_alpha   90.00
_cell.angle_beta   90.00
_cell.angle_gamma   90.00
#
_symmetry.space_group_name_H-M   'P 1'
#
loop_
_entity.id
_entity.type
_entity.pdbx_description
1 polymer ?
#
loop_
_entity_poly.entity_id
_entity_poly.type
_entity_poly.pdbx_seq_one_letter_code
_entity_poly.pdbx_strand_id
1 'polypeptide(L)'
;MGEIGTGNPQAISALVQLLSNPDLDDDTRRRAAYSLGEIDPGNPQAISALVQLLSNPDLDDYTRRRAAYSLENVVGDNELTLVVTALKGNLNSFKKFDENLYNFFWHCAKKMTYPAFYQAWHNDNTMP
;
A
#
# COMPACT_ATOMS: atom_id res chain seq x y z
N MET A 1 -22.89 19.37 17.69
CA MET A 1 -22.84 18.62 16.42
C MET A 1 -21.37 18.42 16.11
N GLY A 2 -20.82 17.26 16.46
CA GLY A 2 -19.42 16.95 16.17
C GLY A 2 -19.37 16.32 14.80
N GLU A 3 -18.86 17.04 13.82
CA GLU A 3 -18.40 16.44 12.57
C GLU A 3 -17.35 15.40 12.97
N ILE A 4 -17.63 14.12 12.73
CA ILE A 4 -16.59 13.09 12.79
C ILE A 4 -15.69 13.42 11.59
N GLY A 5 -14.61 14.15 11.85
CA GLY A 5 -13.64 14.49 10.83
C GLY A 5 -13.14 13.23 10.15
N THR A 6 -13.27 13.17 8.83
CA THR A 6 -12.55 12.23 7.97
C THR A 6 -11.07 12.22 8.37
N GLY A 7 -10.48 11.03 8.53
CA GLY A 7 -9.05 10.90 8.83
C GLY A 7 -8.65 11.23 10.26
N ASN A 8 -9.22 10.56 11.27
CA ASN A 8 -8.73 10.63 12.66
C ASN A 8 -7.22 10.29 12.69
N PRO A 9 -6.31 11.27 12.84
CA PRO A 9 -4.87 11.03 12.68
C PRO A 9 -4.32 10.13 13.78
N GLN A 10 -4.96 10.13 14.96
CA GLN A 10 -4.60 9.25 16.06
C GLN A 10 -4.94 7.80 15.73
N ALA A 11 -6.10 7.55 15.11
CA ALA A 11 -6.48 6.21 14.68
C ALA A 11 -5.55 5.69 13.57
N ILE A 12 -5.21 6.52 12.58
CA ILE A 12 -4.24 6.17 11.53
C ILE A 12 -2.88 5.86 12.16
N SER A 13 -2.40 6.70 13.07
CA SER A 13 -1.13 6.47 13.78
C SER A 13 -1.12 5.15 14.56
N ALA A 14 -2.20 4.85 15.30
CA ALA A 14 -2.33 3.60 16.03
C ALA A 14 -2.33 2.37 15.11
N LEU A 15 -3.05 2.43 13.99
CA LEU A 15 -3.07 1.35 12.99
C LEU A 15 -1.70 1.14 12.34
N VAL A 16 -0.97 2.22 12.02
CA VAL A 16 0.40 2.12 11.50
C VAL A 16 1.33 1.47 12.53
N GLN A 17 1.25 1.87 13.80
CA GLN A 17 2.03 1.24 14.87
C GLN A 17 1.73 -0.26 15.02
N LEU A 18 0.46 -0.66 14.89
CA LEU A 18 0.09 -2.08 14.89
C LEU A 18 0.76 -2.83 13.74
N LEU A 19 0.73 -2.29 12.51
CA LEU A 19 1.38 -2.92 11.36
C LEU A 19 2.89 -3.12 11.52
N SER A 20 3.56 -2.25 12.28
CA SER A 20 5.00 -2.35 12.56
C SER A 20 5.35 -3.26 13.74
N ASN A 21 4.36 -3.76 14.50
CA ASN A 21 4.63 -4.63 15.64
C ASN A 21 5.01 -6.05 15.15
N PRO A 22 6.22 -6.55 15.47
CA PRO A 22 6.65 -7.89 15.06
C PRO A 22 5.89 -9.02 15.76
N ASP A 23 5.39 -8.77 16.97
CA ASP A 23 4.67 -9.77 17.79
C ASP A 23 3.16 -9.80 17.50
N LEU A 24 2.69 -8.98 16.56
CA LEU A 24 1.28 -8.93 16.19
C LEU A 24 0.89 -10.15 15.34
N ASP A 25 -0.21 -10.78 15.72
CA ASP A 25 -0.78 -11.89 14.96
C ASP A 25 -1.28 -11.45 13.58
N ASP A 26 -1.27 -12.38 12.62
CA ASP A 26 -1.59 -12.09 11.22
C ASP A 26 -3.06 -11.67 11.03
N ASP A 27 -4.01 -12.16 11.83
CA ASP A 27 -5.41 -11.73 11.72
C ASP A 27 -5.57 -10.26 12.11
N THR A 28 -4.98 -9.86 13.24
CA THR A 28 -4.99 -8.47 13.70
C THR A 28 -4.23 -7.57 12.72
N ARG A 29 -3.09 -8.02 12.20
CA ARG A 29 -2.33 -7.29 11.16
C ARG A 29 -3.16 -7.07 9.90
N ARG A 30 -3.87 -8.10 9.45
CA ARG A 30 -4.77 -8.05 8.30
C ARG A 30 -5.94 -7.09 8.50
N ARG A 31 -6.54 -7.07 9.70
CA ARG A 31 -7.62 -6.13 10.05
C ARG A 31 -7.11 -4.70 10.13
N ALA A 32 -5.90 -4.49 10.64
CA ALA A 32 -5.28 -3.17 10.69
C ALA A 32 -5.00 -2.64 9.27
N ALA A 33 -4.45 -3.47 8.39
CA ALA A 33 -4.26 -3.13 6.98
C ALA A 33 -5.57 -2.77 6.28
N TYR A 34 -6.62 -3.59 6.47
CA TYR A 34 -7.95 -3.31 5.95
C TYR A 34 -8.51 -1.97 6.44
N SER A 35 -8.38 -1.71 7.74
CA SER A 35 -8.88 -0.46 8.34
C SER A 35 -8.14 0.77 7.79
N LEU A 36 -6.83 0.67 7.54
CA LEU A 36 -6.08 1.74 6.87
C LEU A 36 -6.56 2.00 5.43
N GLY A 37 -7.06 0.97 4.73
CA GLY A 37 -7.65 1.09 3.40
C GLY A 37 -8.92 1.95 3.37
N GLU A 38 -9.70 1.90 4.45
CA GLU A 38 -11.05 2.48 4.51
C GLU A 38 -11.12 3.80 5.30
N ILE A 39 -10.15 4.05 6.20
CA ILE A 39 -10.24 5.13 7.19
C ILE A 39 -10.17 6.54 6.58
N ASP A 40 -9.33 6.71 5.56
CA ASP A 40 -9.06 8.01 4.94
C ASP A 40 -8.41 7.82 3.56
N PRO A 41 -9.20 7.67 2.48
CA PRO A 41 -8.70 7.57 1.11
C PRO A 41 -7.80 8.76 0.75
N GLY A 42 -6.66 8.48 0.13
CA GLY A 42 -5.64 9.47 -0.22
C GLY A 42 -4.67 9.81 0.93
N ASN A 43 -4.84 9.24 2.13
CA ASN A 43 -3.97 9.56 3.25
C ASN A 43 -2.54 9.06 3.02
N PRO A 44 -1.52 9.95 2.96
CA PRO A 44 -0.15 9.56 2.65
C PRO A 44 0.47 8.61 3.69
N GLN A 45 0.07 8.73 4.97
CA GLN A 45 0.57 7.88 6.03
C GLN A 45 0.01 6.46 5.93
N ALA A 46 -1.28 6.33 5.60
CA ALA A 46 -1.91 5.02 5.34
C ALA A 46 -1.30 4.33 4.11
N ILE A 47 -1.13 5.08 3.01
CA ILE A 47 -0.48 4.59 1.78
C ILE A 47 0.94 4.11 2.08
N SER A 48 1.75 4.92 2.77
CA SER A 48 3.13 4.58 3.10
C SER A 48 3.22 3.31 3.96
N ALA A 49 2.36 3.16 4.96
CA ALA A 49 2.35 1.99 5.82
C ALA A 49 1.94 0.70 5.07
N LEU A 50 0.94 0.79 4.18
CA LEU A 50 0.53 -0.35 3.36
C LEU A 50 1.60 -0.75 2.33
N VAL A 51 2.30 0.23 1.75
CA VAL A 51 3.46 -0.02 0.88
C VAL A 51 4.56 -0.74 1.66
N GLN A 52 4.92 -0.26 2.85
CA GLN A 52 5.94 -0.91 3.69
C GLN A 52 5.53 -2.33 4.10
N LEU A 53 4.25 -2.54 4.41
CA LEU A 53 3.72 -3.86 4.74
C LEU A 53 3.88 -4.82 3.54
N LEU A 54 3.53 -4.40 2.32
CA LEU A 54 3.73 -5.19 1.11
C LEU A 54 5.20 -5.47 0.80
N SER A 55 6.12 -4.56 1.18
CA SER A 55 7.56 -4.75 1.04
C SER A 55 8.14 -5.83 1.97
N ASN A 56 7.41 -6.28 2.98
CA ASN A 56 7.92 -7.28 3.92
C ASN A 56 7.96 -8.67 3.25
N PRO A 57 9.14 -9.31 3.08
CA PRO A 57 9.26 -10.62 2.44
C PRO A 57 8.67 -11.76 3.28
N ASP A 58 8.58 -11.59 4.60
CA ASP A 58 8.12 -12.61 5.54
C ASP A 58 6.60 -12.51 5.81
N LEU A 59 5.91 -11.56 5.16
CA LEU A 59 4.47 -11.40 5.29
C LEU A 59 3.73 -12.55 4.60
N ASP A 60 2.77 -13.14 5.32
CA ASP A 60 1.92 -14.21 4.81
C ASP A 60 1.07 -13.77 3.61
N ASP A 61 0.72 -14.74 2.75
CA ASP A 61 0.05 -14.48 1.48
C ASP A 61 -1.37 -13.87 1.66
N TYR A 62 -2.07 -14.17 2.76
CA TYR A 62 -3.41 -13.63 3.03
C TYR A 62 -3.35 -12.17 3.49
N THR A 63 -2.43 -11.85 4.40
CA THR A 63 -2.22 -10.47 4.85
C THR A 63 -1.69 -9.62 3.72
N ARG A 64 -0.79 -10.16 2.90
CA ARG A 64 -0.31 -9.50 1.68
C ARG A 64 -1.45 -9.17 0.71
N ARG A 65 -2.30 -10.15 0.39
CA ARG A 65 -3.48 -9.93 -0.45
C ARG A 65 -4.38 -8.82 0.10
N ARG A 66 -4.60 -8.82 1.42
CA ARG A 66 -5.41 -7.78 2.07
C ARG A 66 -4.74 -6.41 2.01
N ALA A 67 -3.43 -6.34 2.22
CA ALA A 67 -2.67 -5.10 2.13
C ALA A 67 -2.74 -4.52 0.71
N ALA A 68 -2.58 -5.35 -0.33
CA ALA A 68 -2.73 -4.94 -1.72
C ALA A 68 -4.14 -4.40 -2.00
N TYR A 69 -5.18 -5.12 -1.59
CA TYR A 69 -6.57 -4.66 -1.71
C TYR A 69 -6.81 -3.33 -0.98
N SER A 70 -6.28 -3.19 0.23
CA SER A 70 -6.44 -1.96 1.02
C SER A 70 -5.70 -0.79 0.36
N LEU A 71 -4.55 -1.07 -0.25
CA LEU A 71 -3.77 -0.10 -1.02
C LEU A 71 -4.55 0.35 -2.26
N GLU A 72 -5.22 -0.55 -2.98
CA GLU A 72 -6.10 -0.20 -4.11
C GLU A 72 -7.25 0.73 -3.70
N ASN A 73 -7.78 0.57 -2.48
CA ASN A 73 -8.87 1.40 -1.96
C ASN A 73 -8.39 2.77 -1.45
N VAL A 74 -7.24 2.83 -0.78
CA VAL A 74 -6.74 4.09 -0.21
C VAL A 74 -5.97 4.94 -1.23
N VAL A 75 -5.39 4.35 -2.26
CA VAL A 75 -4.61 5.10 -3.26
C VAL A 75 -5.55 5.83 -4.20
N GLY A 76 -5.51 7.16 -4.16
CA GLY A 76 -6.14 8.01 -5.16
C GLY A 76 -5.37 7.96 -6.49
N ASP A 77 -6.03 8.44 -7.55
CA ASP A 77 -5.46 8.38 -8.90
C ASP A 77 -4.14 9.16 -9.03
N ASN A 78 -3.94 10.21 -8.22
CA ASN A 78 -2.74 11.04 -8.22
C ASN A 78 -1.54 10.35 -7.56
N GLU A 79 -1.79 9.41 -6.64
CA GLU A 79 -0.76 8.73 -5.84
C GLU A 79 -0.26 7.43 -6.51
N LEU A 80 -0.95 6.94 -7.55
CA LEU A 80 -0.59 5.70 -8.25
C LEU A 80 0.87 5.69 -8.75
N THR A 81 1.36 6.82 -9.29
CA THR A 81 2.74 6.94 -9.77
C THR A 81 3.75 6.67 -8.65
N LEU A 82 3.55 7.28 -7.48
CA LEU A 82 4.45 7.12 -6.34
C LEU A 82 4.45 5.68 -5.83
N VAL A 83 3.28 5.05 -5.78
CA VAL A 83 3.14 3.68 -5.29
C VAL A 83 3.77 2.68 -6.25
N VAL A 84 3.60 2.87 -7.57
CA VAL A 84 4.24 2.01 -8.58
C VAL A 84 5.77 2.10 -8.44
N THR A 85 6.32 3.30 -8.32
CA THR A 85 7.77 3.48 -8.16
C THR A 85 8.29 2.88 -6.85
N ALA A 86 7.55 3.04 -5.74
CA ALA A 86 7.95 2.48 -4.45
C ALA A 86 7.92 0.96 -4.43
N LEU A 87 6.88 0.34 -5.02
CA LEU A 87 6.72 -1.11 -5.01
C LEU A 87 7.55 -1.83 -6.10
N LYS A 88 7.99 -1.12 -7.15
CA LYS A 88 8.86 -1.70 -8.20
C LYS A 88 10.10 -2.37 -7.60
N GLY A 89 10.74 -1.73 -6.62
CA GLY A 89 11.93 -2.27 -5.95
C GLY A 89 11.68 -3.61 -5.26
N ASN A 90 10.45 -3.84 -4.80
CA ASN A 90 10.07 -5.05 -4.08
C ASN A 90 9.94 -6.26 -5.00
N LEU A 91 9.62 -6.09 -6.29
CA LEU A 91 9.49 -7.22 -7.22
C LEU A 91 10.75 -8.09 -7.28
N ASN A 92 11.92 -7.46 -7.12
CA ASN A 92 13.20 -8.15 -7.13
C ASN A 92 13.58 -8.77 -5.77
N SER A 93 12.94 -8.35 -4.67
CA SER A 93 13.23 -8.87 -3.33
C SER A 93 12.50 -10.18 -3.02
N PHE A 94 11.44 -10.53 -3.77
CA PHE A 94 10.72 -11.77 -3.55
C PHE A 94 11.43 -12.94 -4.23
N LYS A 95 11.69 -14.00 -3.45
CA LYS A 95 12.24 -15.26 -3.96
C LYS A 95 11.27 -16.02 -4.88
N LYS A 96 9.98 -15.65 -4.87
CA LYS A 96 8.89 -16.27 -5.62
C LYS A 96 8.05 -15.19 -6.33
N PHE A 97 7.42 -15.56 -7.44
CA PHE A 97 6.41 -14.71 -8.09
C PHE A 97 5.31 -14.36 -7.09
N ASP A 98 5.00 -13.07 -6.97
CA ASP A 98 3.98 -12.54 -6.08
C ASP A 98 2.75 -12.12 -6.88
N GLU A 99 1.74 -13.00 -6.91
CA GLU A 99 0.50 -12.76 -7.65
C GLU A 99 -0.24 -11.51 -7.15
N ASN A 100 -0.12 -11.17 -5.87
CA ASN A 100 -0.80 -10.00 -5.30
C ASN A 100 -0.18 -8.70 -5.83
N LEU A 101 1.15 -8.63 -5.87
CA LEU A 101 1.83 -7.48 -6.46
C LEU A 101 1.60 -7.40 -7.97
N TYR A 102 1.62 -8.54 -8.67
CA TYR A 102 1.28 -8.56 -10.09
C TYR A 102 -0.13 -8.01 -10.36
N ASN A 103 -1.13 -8.47 -9.61
CA ASN A 103 -2.52 -7.99 -9.73
C ASN A 103 -2.64 -6.50 -9.41
N PHE A 104 -1.90 -6.02 -8.40
CA PHE A 104 -1.84 -4.60 -8.06
C PHE A 104 -1.25 -3.76 -9.20
N PHE A 105 -0.11 -4.16 -9.77
CA PHE A 105 0.49 -3.45 -10.91
C PHE A 105 -0.41 -3.48 -12.14
N TRP A 106 -1.10 -4.59 -12.37
CA TRP A 106 -2.10 -4.70 -13.43
C TRP A 106 -3.29 -3.75 -13.19
N HIS A 107 -3.75 -3.61 -11.95
CA HIS A 107 -4.75 -2.61 -11.58
C HIS A 107 -4.26 -1.19 -11.87
N CYS A 108 -3.03 -0.85 -11.47
CA CYS A 108 -2.41 0.45 -11.75
C CYS A 108 -2.33 0.71 -13.26
N ALA A 109 -1.90 -0.26 -14.05
CA ALA A 109 -1.80 -0.13 -15.51
C ALA A 109 -3.16 0.09 -16.20
N LYS A 110 -4.27 -0.36 -15.59
CA LYS A 110 -5.63 -0.10 -16.08
C LYS A 110 -6.13 1.31 -15.74
N LYS A 111 -5.72 1.86 -14.60
CA LYS A 111 -6.13 3.20 -14.14
C LYS A 111 -5.27 4.31 -14.74
N MET A 112 -3.98 4.06 -14.92
CA MET A 112 -3.03 5.02 -15.46
C MET A 112 -3.03 4.99 -16.99
N THR A 113 -2.67 6.11 -17.62
CA THR A 113 -2.31 6.09 -19.05
C THR A 113 -1.02 5.29 -19.24
N TYR A 114 -0.86 4.65 -20.39
CA TYR A 114 0.38 3.89 -20.68
C TYR A 114 1.66 4.72 -20.50
N PRO A 115 1.75 5.98 -20.99
CA PRO A 115 2.93 6.81 -20.75
C PRO A 115 3.19 7.09 -19.26
N ALA A 116 2.14 7.34 -18.46
CA ALA A 116 2.29 7.61 -17.03
C ALA A 116 2.78 6.37 -16.28
N PHE A 117 2.21 5.19 -16.55
CA PHE A 117 2.68 3.94 -15.97
C PHE A 117 4.12 3.62 -16.40
N TYR A 118 4.43 3.77 -17.69
CA TYR A 118 5.78 3.55 -18.23
C TYR A 118 6.81 4.45 -17.53
N GLN A 119 6.50 5.74 -17.38
CA GLN A 119 7.36 6.68 -16.64
C GLN A 119 7.52 6.26 -15.18
N ALA A 120 6.44 5.94 -14.47
CA ALA A 120 6.50 5.51 -13.07
C ALA A 120 7.35 4.23 -12.88
N TRP A 121 7.29 3.32 -13.86
CA TRP A 121 8.03 2.06 -13.85
C TRP A 121 9.52 2.22 -14.23
N HIS A 122 9.84 3.12 -15.15
CA HIS A 122 11.20 3.29 -15.67
C HIS A 122 11.98 4.44 -15.07
N ASN A 123 11.32 5.40 -14.41
CA ASN A 123 12.01 6.45 -13.68
C ASN A 123 12.70 5.83 -12.47
N ASP A 124 14.03 5.72 -12.53
CA ASP A 124 14.84 5.66 -11.34
C ASP A 124 14.70 7.04 -10.69
N ASN A 125 14.13 7.12 -9.49
CA ASN A 125 14.10 8.36 -8.71
C ASN A 125 15.54 8.72 -8.30
N THR A 126 16.35 9.17 -9.25
CA THR A 126 17.40 10.15 -9.02
C THR A 126 16.74 11.51 -9.16
N MET A 127 16.00 11.94 -8.13
CA MET A 127 15.80 13.38 -8.00
C MET A 127 17.19 14.01 -7.76
N PRO A 128 17.53 15.11 -8.46
CA PRO A 128 18.79 15.82 -8.30
C PRO A 128 18.93 16.47 -6.91
#